data_AF-A0A2W6WWV6-F1
#
_entry.id   AF-A0A2W6WWV6-F1
#
_cell.length_a   1.000
_cell.length_b   1.000
_cell.length_c   1.000
_cell.angle_alpha   90.00
_cell.angle_beta   90.00
_cell.angle_gamma   90.00
#
_symmetry.space_group_name_H-M   'P 1'
#
loop_
_entity.id
_entity.type
_entity.pdbx_description
1 polymer ?
#
loop_
_entity_poly.entity_id
_entity_poly.type
_entity_poly.pdbx_seq_one_letter_code
_entity_poly.pdbx_strand_id
1 'polypeptide(L)' 'MVTMTEQAPLAELSFEQARNELQQVIVRLEQGSPSLEESLGLWERGEALARHCEEWLVGAKRRLDAARASTDAPAAEDS' A
#
# COMPACT_ATOMS: atom_id res chain seq x y z
N MET A 1 -24.21 -13.68 -9.14
CA MET A 1 -23.72 -12.48 -9.85
C MET A 1 -23.15 -11.56 -8.78
N VAL A 2 -21.84 -11.60 -8.55
CA VAL A 2 -21.18 -10.76 -7.54
C VAL A 2 -20.96 -9.39 -8.18
N THR A 3 -21.57 -8.37 -7.61
CA THR A 3 -21.45 -6.98 -8.05
C THR A 3 -20.05 -6.46 -7.75
N MET A 4 -19.36 -5.99 -8.78
CA MET A 4 -18.03 -5.40 -8.76
C MET A 4 -18.10 -3.91 -8.38
N THR A 5 -18.76 -3.60 -7.27
CA THR A 5 -18.95 -2.21 -6.77
C THR A 5 -18.96 -2.21 -5.26
N GLU A 6 -18.25 -1.24 -4.66
CA GLU A 6 -17.99 -1.03 -3.22
C GLU A 6 -16.69 -1.64 -2.68
N GLN A 7 -15.60 -1.59 -3.46
CA GLN A 7 -14.26 -1.54 -2.84
C GLN A 7 -13.94 -0.08 -2.50
N ALA A 8 -13.49 0.16 -1.26
CA ALA A 8 -13.14 1.49 -0.82
C ALA A 8 -12.02 2.08 -1.70
N PRO A 9 -12.06 3.40 -2.00
CA PRO A 9 -10.97 4.10 -2.67
C PRO A 9 -9.66 3.88 -1.91
N LEU A 10 -8.57 3.60 -2.64
CA LEU A 10 -7.26 3.34 -2.02
C LEU A 10 -6.81 4.48 -1.09
N ALA A 11 -7.11 5.72 -1.46
CA ALA A 11 -6.79 6.91 -0.68
C ALA A 11 -7.42 6.93 0.72
N GLU A 12 -8.49 6.17 0.95
CA GLU A 12 -9.17 6.04 2.24
C GLU A 12 -8.62 4.89 3.09
N LEU A 13 -7.78 4.03 2.51
CA LEU A 13 -7.20 2.88 3.21
C LEU A 13 -5.94 3.28 3.99
N SER A 14 -5.91 2.89 5.26
CA SER A 14 -4.66 2.80 6.01
C SER A 14 -3.74 1.72 5.41
N PHE A 15 -2.44 1.81 5.71
CA PHE A 15 -1.46 0.80 5.30
C PHE A 15 -1.87 -0.62 5.67
N GLU A 16 -2.32 -0.83 6.92
CA GLU A 16 -2.71 -2.15 7.41
C GLU A 16 -3.96 -2.70 6.68
N GLN A 17 -4.94 -1.84 6.39
CA GLN A 17 -6.11 -2.22 5.61
C GLN A 17 -5.73 -2.59 4.17
N ALA A 18 -4.91 -1.78 3.51
CA ALA A 18 -4.45 -2.04 2.15
C ALA A 18 -3.63 -3.35 2.07
N ARG A 19 -2.72 -3.58 3.02
CA ARG A 19 -1.95 -4.83 3.10
C ARG A 19 -2.84 -6.04 3.31
N ASN A 20 -3.81 -5.95 4.23
CA ASN A 20 -4.73 -7.05 4.51
C ASN A 20 -5.60 -7.38 3.29
N GLU A 21 -6.07 -6.35 2.57
CA GLU A 21 -6.82 -6.54 1.35
C GLU A 21 -5.96 -7.17 0.24
N LEU A 22 -4.71 -6.73 0.09
CA LEU A 22 -3.77 -7.31 -0.87
C LEU A 22 -3.54 -8.81 -0.61
N GLN A 23 -3.39 -9.19 0.66
CA GLN A 23 -3.29 -10.60 1.04
C GLN A 23 -4.53 -11.40 0.63
N GLN A 24 -5.73 -10.84 0.80
CA GLN A 24 -6.98 -11.50 0.40
C GLN A 24 -7.06 -11.67 -1.13
N VAL A 25 -6.64 -10.66 -1.88
CA VAL A 25 -6.55 -10.72 -3.34
C VAL A 25 -5.62 -11.84 -3.79
N ILE A 26 -4.41 -11.91 -3.21
CA ILE A 26 -3.42 -12.97 -3.51
C ILE A 26 -4.02 -14.35 -3.22
N VAL A 27 -4.58 -14.55 -2.02
CA VAL A 27 -5.19 -15.83 -1.63
C VAL A 27 -6.29 -16.24 -2.62
N ARG A 28 -7.11 -15.29 -3.09
CA ARG A 28 -8.19 -15.59 -4.04
C ARG A 28 -7.67 -15.94 -5.44
N LEU A 29 -6.59 -15.29 -5.89
CA LEU A 29 -5.91 -15.64 -7.14
C LEU A 29 -5.29 -17.04 -7.07
N GLU A 30 -4.64 -17.38 -5.96
CA GLU A 30 -3.98 -18.68 -5.75
C GLU A 30 -4.95 -19.86 -5.65
N GLN A 31 -6.21 -19.62 -5.24
CA GLN A 31 -7.24 -20.65 -5.18
C GLN A 31 -7.67 -21.18 -6.57
N GLY A 32 -7.27 -20.53 -7.67
CA GLY A 32 -7.45 -21.05 -9.04
C GLY A 32 -8.91 -21.23 -9.49
N SER A 33 -9.86 -20.67 -8.74
CA SER A 33 -11.31 -20.75 -9.02
C SER A 33 -11.97 -19.50 -9.66
N PRO A 34 -11.32 -18.31 -9.80
CA PRO A 34 -11.97 -17.19 -10.48
C PRO A 34 -12.01 -17.37 -12.00
N SER A 35 -13.05 -16.83 -12.64
CA SER A 35 -13.09 -16.66 -14.10
C SER A 35 -11.96 -15.73 -14.58
N LEU A 36 -11.70 -15.69 -15.90
CA LEU A 36 -10.67 -14.80 -16.47
C LEU A 36 -10.94 -13.32 -16.12
N GLU A 37 -12.18 -12.87 -16.26
CA GLU A 37 -12.57 -11.48 -15.97
C GLU A 37 -12.38 -11.14 -14.49
N GLU A 38 -12.77 -12.05 -13.60
CA GLU A 38 -12.52 -11.90 -12.16
C GLU A 38 -11.02 -11.92 -11.82
N SER A 39 -10.25 -12.76 -12.50
CA SER A 39 -8.80 -12.85 -12.30
C SER A 39 -8.10 -11.55 -12.69
N LEU A 40 -8.52 -10.93 -13.80
CA LEU A 40 -8.01 -9.64 -14.24
C LEU A 40 -8.36 -8.53 -13.24
N GLY A 41 -9.62 -8.47 -12.78
CA GLY A 41 -10.03 -7.48 -11.78
C GLY A 41 -9.28 -7.63 -10.44
N LEU A 42 -9.06 -8.88 -9.99
CA LEU A 42 -8.26 -9.16 -8.81
C LEU A 42 -6.80 -8.73 -9.00
N TRP A 43 -6.20 -9.02 -10.16
CA TRP A 43 -4.84 -8.59 -10.46
C TRP A 43 -4.70 -7.07 -10.46
N GLU A 44 -5.58 -6.34 -11.16
CA GLU A 44 -5.56 -4.88 -11.21
C GLU A 44 -5.71 -4.25 -9.82
N ARG A 45 -6.61 -4.80 -8.99
CA ARG A 45 -6.76 -4.36 -7.60
C ARG A 45 -5.50 -4.65 -6.78
N GLY A 46 -4.92 -5.84 -6.94
CA GLY A 46 -3.68 -6.24 -6.27
C GLY A 46 -2.53 -5.28 -6.59
N GLU A 47 -2.32 -4.96 -7.86
CA GLU A 47 -1.31 -3.99 -8.31
C GLU A 47 -1.53 -2.61 -7.68
N ALA A 48 -2.78 -2.15 -7.64
CA ALA A 48 -3.10 -0.85 -7.08
C ALA A 48 -2.88 -0.80 -5.55
N LEU A 49 -3.22 -1.87 -4.83
CA LEU A 49 -2.96 -2.01 -3.39
C LEU A 49 -1.45 -2.10 -3.09
N ALA A 50 -0.69 -2.84 -3.90
CA ALA A 50 0.76 -2.96 -3.75
C ALA A 50 1.45 -1.60 -3.91
N ARG A 51 1.11 -0.85 -4.96
CA ARG A 51 1.61 0.51 -5.17
C ARG A 51 1.26 1.45 -4.01
N HIS A 52 0.03 1.41 -3.52
CA HIS A 52 -0.37 2.21 -2.36
C HIS A 52 0.47 1.88 -1.11
N CYS A 53 0.69 0.59 -0.83
CA CYS A 53 1.54 0.16 0.27
C CYS A 53 2.98 0.67 0.12
N GLU A 54 3.54 0.62 -1.09
CA GLU A 54 4.88 1.12 -1.39
C GLU A 54 4.98 2.63 -1.12
N GLU A 55 4.02 3.42 -1.59
CA GLU A 55 3.97 4.87 -1.37
C GLU A 55 3.98 5.22 0.13
N TRP A 56 3.20 4.49 0.93
CA TRP A 56 3.20 4.61 2.39
C TRP A 56 4.59 4.36 3.00
N LEU A 57 5.24 3.26 2.60
CA LEU A 57 6.55 2.87 3.14
C LEU A 57 7.65 3.86 2.73
N VAL A 58 7.66 4.29 1.47
CA VAL A 58 8.58 5.32 0.97
C VAL A 58 8.38 6.63 1.74
N GLY A 59 7.13 7.05 1.94
CA GLY A 59 6.80 8.24 2.71
C GLY A 59 7.20 8.14 4.19
N ALA A 60 7.05 6.97 4.81
CA ALA A 60 7.51 6.71 6.18
C ALA A 60 9.03 6.80 6.28
N LYS A 61 9.76 6.16 5.34
CA LYS A 61 11.22 6.21 5.30
C LYS A 61 11.75 7.63 5.14
N ARG A 62 11.20 8.43 4.22
CA ARG A 62 11.59 9.84 4.04
C ARG A 62 11.45 10.66 5.32
N ARG A 63 10.36 10.45 6.08
CA ARG A 63 10.14 11.13 7.37
C ARG A 63 11.19 10.74 8.41
N LEU A 64 11.56 9.47 8.47
CA LEU A 64 12.62 8.99 9.37
C LEU A 64 13.99 9.56 9.00
N ASP A 65 14.32 9.58 7.71
CA ASP A 65 15.60 10.11 7.24
C ASP A 65 15.71 11.62 7.54
N ALA A 66 14.63 12.38 7.36
CA ALA A 66 14.58 13.80 7.70
C ALA A 66 14.75 14.06 9.22
N ALA A 67 14.09 13.27 10.07
CA ALA A 67 14.21 13.39 11.53
C ALA A 67 15.63 13.06 12.04
N ARG A 68 16.33 12.14 11.39
CA ARG A 68 17.74 11.84 11.69
C ARG A 68 18.65 12.99 11.29
N ALA A 69 18.49 13.52 10.07
CA ALA A 69 19.29 14.65 9.59
C ALA A 69 19.14 15.91 10.46
N SER A 70 17.95 16.16 11.03
CA SER A 70 17.74 17.27 11.97
C SER A 70 18.40 17.07 13.34
N THR A 71 18.67 15.82 13.74
CA THR A 71 19.31 15.50 15.02
C THR A 71 20.83 15.59 14.94
N ASP A 72 21.41 15.26 13.78
CA ASP A 72 22.86 15.29 13.52
C ASP A 72 23.38 16.66 13.03
N ALA A 73 22.52 17.68 12.93
CA ALA A 73 22.98 19.04 12.63
C ALA A 73 23.85 19.54 13.80
N PRO A 74 25.15 19.85 13.58
CA PRO A 74 26.00 20.34 14.65
C PRO A 74 25.40 21.65 15.16
N ALA A 75 25.23 21.75 16.48
CA ALA A 75 24.92 23.01 17.15
C ALA A 75 25.92 24.03 16.62
N ALA A 76 25.43 24.97 15.81
CA ALA A 76 26.23 26.05 15.28
C ALA A 76 26.97 26.68 16.45
N GLU A 77 28.30 26.59 16.39
CA GLU A 77 29.24 27.14 17.35
C GLU A 77 28.90 28.63 17.53
N ASP A 78 28.24 28.94 18.66
CA ASP A 78 28.04 30.30 19.12
C ASP A 78 29.43 30.86 19.45
N SER A 79 29.79 31.94 18.77
CA SER A 79 31.06 32.65 18.92
C SER A 79 31.16 33.36 20.27
#